data_AF-A0A0P1FGL8-F1
#
_entry.id   AF-A0A0P1FGL8-F1
#
_cell.length_a   1.000
_cell.length_b   1.000
_cell.length_c   1.000
_cell.angle_alpha   90.00
_cell.angle_beta   90.00
_cell.angle_gamma   90.00
#
_symmetry.space_group_name_H-M   'P 1'
#
loop_
_entity.id
_entity.type
_entity.pdbx_description
1 polymer ?
#
loop_
_entity_poly.entity_id
_entity_poly.type
_entity_poly.pdbx_seq_one_letter_code
_entity_poly.pdbx_strand_id
1 'polypeptide(L)'
;MERFGEGLAEAWLVQFPDADWFEFGWGDAGFYFEVPTFDDVTLSIGARALLMPSPSVLHIATGRGSPVEVFAASDHVALKLSDQALSDVLKFVERSAVSPDQLVPVLYGVSAFYDGRGKYHLFQTCNSWVSQVLRAGGLASAPGPSVISGGLLWDLQRRYGRT
;
A
#
# COMPACT_ATOMS: atom_id res chain seq x y z
N MET A 1 -6.32 -3.35 13.25
CA MET A 1 -5.37 -4.48 13.34
C MET A 1 -5.61 -5.31 14.58
N GLU A 2 -5.77 -4.71 15.77
CA GLU A 2 -5.98 -5.44 17.04
C GLU A 2 -7.09 -6.50 17.04
N ARG A 3 -8.18 -6.25 16.31
CA ARG A 3 -9.34 -7.15 16.26
C ARG A 3 -9.33 -8.14 15.10
N PHE A 4 -8.58 -7.86 14.04
CA PHE A 4 -8.77 -8.47 12.71
C PHE A 4 -7.48 -8.96 12.06
N GLY A 5 -6.33 -8.53 12.57
CA GLY A 5 -5.03 -8.97 12.11
C GLY A 5 -4.67 -10.34 12.69
N GLU A 6 -3.82 -11.06 11.97
CA GLU A 6 -3.20 -12.29 12.43
C GLU A 6 -1.71 -12.01 12.78
N GLY A 7 -0.87 -13.04 12.75
CA GLY A 7 0.46 -13.01 13.38
C GLY A 7 1.39 -11.86 12.96
N LEU A 8 1.35 -11.37 11.71
CA LEU A 8 2.19 -10.24 11.29
C LEU A 8 1.62 -8.90 11.75
N ALA A 9 0.29 -8.76 11.75
CA ALA A 9 -0.36 -7.56 12.24
C ALA A 9 -0.13 -7.37 13.75
N GLU A 10 -0.07 -8.44 14.54
CA GLU A 10 0.33 -8.38 15.95
C GLU A 10 1.77 -7.86 16.12
N ALA A 11 2.71 -8.37 15.32
CA ALA A 11 4.10 -7.91 15.35
C ALA A 11 4.21 -6.40 15.03
N TRP A 12 3.45 -5.91 14.04
CA TRP A 12 3.42 -4.49 13.70
C TRP A 12 2.81 -3.62 14.81
N LEU A 13 1.80 -4.10 15.53
CA LEU A 13 1.27 -3.38 16.70
C LEU A 13 2.29 -3.28 17.83
N VAL A 14 3.07 -4.35 18.06
CA VAL A 14 4.15 -4.34 19.05
C VAL A 14 5.28 -3.38 18.63
N GLN A 15 5.60 -3.36 17.33
CA GLN A 15 6.63 -2.48 16.77
C GLN A 15 6.21 -1.00 16.79
N PHE A 16 4.92 -0.73 16.61
CA PHE A 16 4.35 0.63 16.55
C PHE A 16 3.26 0.82 17.62
N PRO A 17 3.63 0.84 18.92
CA PRO A 17 2.66 0.82 20.01
C PRO A 17 1.84 2.11 20.16
N ASP A 18 2.32 3.22 19.60
CA ASP A 18 1.66 4.53 19.64
C ASP A 18 0.86 4.85 18.35
N ALA A 19 0.62 3.86 17.50
CA ALA A 19 -0.04 4.03 16.20
C ALA A 19 -1.57 4.22 16.34
N ASP A 20 -2.08 5.39 15.92
CA ASP A 20 -3.54 5.60 15.77
C ASP A 20 -4.03 5.09 14.40
N TRP A 21 -3.14 5.06 13.40
CA TRP A 21 -3.44 4.61 12.04
C TRP A 21 -2.23 3.94 11.37
N PHE A 22 -2.51 3.17 10.33
CA PHE A 22 -1.50 2.50 9.50
C PHE A 22 -1.79 2.77 8.02
N GLU A 23 -0.75 3.14 7.28
CA GLU A 23 -0.70 3.15 5.82
C GLU A 23 0.14 1.97 5.35
N PHE A 24 -0.33 1.31 4.28
CA PHE A 24 0.37 0.19 3.67
C PHE A 24 0.62 0.48 2.19
N GLY A 25 1.88 0.35 1.77
CA GLY A 25 2.31 0.39 0.39
C GLY A 25 3.02 -0.91 0.00
N TRP A 26 2.91 -1.32 -1.26
CA TRP A 26 3.70 -2.41 -1.83
C TRP A 26 4.22 -1.97 -3.18
N GLY A 27 5.49 -2.23 -3.47
CA GLY A 27 6.10 -1.77 -4.71
C GLY A 27 7.50 -2.28 -4.93
N ASP A 28 8.13 -1.76 -5.97
CA ASP A 28 9.50 -2.12 -6.35
C ASP A 28 10.53 -1.66 -5.31
N ALA A 29 11.40 -2.57 -4.89
CA ALA A 29 12.44 -2.27 -3.90
C ALA A 29 13.43 -1.20 -4.39
N GLY A 30 13.87 -1.30 -5.65
CA GLY A 30 14.81 -0.35 -6.24
C GLY A 30 14.20 1.04 -6.33
N PHE A 31 12.95 1.14 -6.76
CA PHE A 31 12.22 2.39 -6.84
C PHE A 31 12.11 3.08 -5.47
N TYR A 32 11.77 2.33 -4.41
CA TYR A 32 11.66 2.90 -3.06
C TYR A 32 13.00 3.38 -2.47
N PHE A 33 14.13 2.78 -2.85
CA PHE A 33 15.42 3.05 -2.22
C PHE A 33 16.36 3.92 -3.06
N GLU A 34 16.19 3.94 -4.38
CA GLU A 34 17.13 4.57 -5.31
C GLU A 34 16.56 5.82 -6.00
N VAL A 35 15.24 6.04 -5.96
CA VAL A 35 14.61 7.22 -6.59
C VAL A 35 14.46 8.35 -5.54
N PRO A 36 15.20 9.47 -5.67
CA PRO A 36 15.26 10.50 -4.62
C PRO A 36 13.94 11.26 -4.43
N THR A 37 13.19 11.50 -5.51
CA THR A 37 11.88 12.15 -5.47
C THR A 37 10.92 11.52 -6.50
N PHE A 38 9.62 11.47 -6.18
CA PHE A 38 8.61 11.02 -7.15
C PHE A 38 8.51 11.94 -8.38
N ASP A 39 8.99 13.19 -8.27
CA ASP A 39 9.08 14.14 -9.38
C ASP A 39 10.20 13.77 -10.39
N ASP A 40 11.22 13.03 -9.94
CA ASP A 40 12.30 12.52 -10.78
C ASP A 40 11.93 11.26 -11.56
N VAL A 41 10.67 10.80 -11.45
CA VAL A 41 10.13 9.68 -12.22
C VAL A 41 9.94 10.13 -13.66
N THR A 42 11.03 10.14 -14.42
CA THR A 42 10.92 10.17 -15.87
C THR A 42 10.15 8.91 -16.30
N LEU A 43 9.18 9.10 -17.19
CA LEU A 43 8.35 8.03 -17.76
C LEU A 43 9.20 6.84 -18.24
N SER A 44 10.45 7.09 -18.63
CA SER A 44 11.47 6.12 -19.04
C SER A 44 12.08 5.26 -17.90
N ILE A 45 12.33 5.83 -16.71
CA ILE A 45 12.80 5.07 -15.53
C ILE A 45 11.68 4.18 -15.00
N GLY A 46 10.46 4.72 -14.90
CA GLY A 46 9.26 3.95 -14.60
C GLY A 46 9.04 2.83 -15.62
N ALA A 47 9.16 3.11 -16.93
CA ALA A 47 8.96 2.11 -17.98
C ALA A 47 9.99 0.97 -17.95
N ARG A 48 11.26 1.22 -17.61
CA ARG A 48 12.29 0.16 -17.60
C ARG A 48 12.16 -0.78 -16.40
N ALA A 49 11.81 -0.24 -15.23
CA ALA A 49 11.48 -1.04 -14.03
C ALA A 49 10.23 -1.92 -14.24
N LEU A 50 9.32 -1.52 -15.13
CA LEU A 50 8.11 -2.29 -15.45
C LEU A 50 8.38 -3.48 -16.39
N LEU A 51 9.46 -3.48 -17.18
CA LEU A 51 9.70 -4.52 -18.19
C LEU A 51 10.45 -5.75 -17.67
N MET A 52 11.21 -5.64 -16.58
CA MET A 52 11.90 -6.78 -15.96
C MET A 52 11.38 -7.01 -14.55
N PRO A 53 10.91 -8.23 -14.21
CA PRO A 53 10.44 -8.54 -12.86
C PRO A 53 11.52 -8.30 -11.81
N SER A 54 11.20 -7.50 -10.79
CA SER A 54 12.10 -7.10 -9.72
C SER A 54 11.58 -7.47 -8.33
N PRO A 55 12.44 -7.50 -7.29
CA PRO A 55 12.00 -7.70 -5.91
C PRO A 55 11.05 -6.60 -5.44
N SER A 56 10.08 -6.98 -4.63
CA SER A 56 9.13 -6.05 -4.01
C SER A 56 9.39 -5.85 -2.52
N VAL A 57 8.96 -4.72 -1.98
CA VAL A 57 8.90 -4.43 -0.55
C VAL A 57 7.47 -4.09 -0.13
N LEU A 58 7.14 -4.41 1.12
CA LEU A 58 6.00 -3.83 1.82
C LEU A 58 6.49 -2.65 2.66
N HIS A 59 5.88 -1.49 2.47
CA HIS A 59 6.10 -0.29 3.27
C HIS A 59 4.93 -0.11 4.23
N ILE A 60 5.25 0.12 5.50
CA ILE A 60 4.25 0.46 6.53
C ILE A 60 4.63 1.81 7.10
N ALA A 61 3.72 2.78 7.02
CA ALA A 61 3.84 4.05 7.72
C ALA A 61 2.73 4.18 8.75
N THR A 62 2.99 4.93 9.81
CA THR A 62 2.06 5.12 10.91
C THR A 62 2.23 6.51 11.53
N GLY A 63 1.22 6.92 12.30
CA GLY A 63 1.24 8.16 13.04
C GLY A 63 0.14 8.23 14.08
N ARG A 64 0.10 9.40 14.74
CA ARG A 64 -0.91 9.78 15.73
C ARG A 64 -1.90 10.76 15.12
N GLY A 65 -3.09 10.86 15.71
CA GLY A 65 -4.15 11.76 15.25
C GLY A 65 -4.82 11.30 13.96
N SER A 66 -5.33 12.25 13.17
CA SER A 66 -6.09 11.96 11.96
C SER A 66 -5.17 11.75 10.74
N PRO A 67 -5.22 10.61 10.04
CA PRO A 67 -4.46 10.43 8.80
C PRO A 67 -4.90 11.42 7.70
N VAL A 68 -6.16 11.86 7.72
CA VAL A 68 -6.67 12.85 6.74
C VAL A 68 -5.99 14.20 6.90
N GLU A 69 -5.64 14.60 8.12
CA GLU A 69 -4.92 15.85 8.37
C GLU A 69 -3.45 15.74 7.98
N VAL A 70 -2.82 14.58 8.26
CA VAL A 70 -1.43 14.30 7.87
C VAL A 70 -1.27 14.33 6.35
N PHE A 71 -2.23 13.78 5.62
CA PHE A 71 -2.24 13.72 4.15
C PHE A 71 -3.19 14.73 3.50
N ALA A 72 -3.38 15.90 4.12
CA ALA A 72 -4.35 16.91 3.65
C ALA A 72 -4.07 17.43 2.22
N ALA A 73 -2.82 17.36 1.77
CA ALA A 73 -2.41 17.75 0.42
C ALA A 73 -2.56 16.61 -0.62
N SER A 74 -3.00 15.43 -0.20
CA SER A 74 -3.16 14.24 -1.04
C SER A 74 -4.62 13.93 -1.31
N ASP A 75 -4.92 13.54 -2.55
CA ASP A 75 -6.23 13.00 -2.89
C ASP A 75 -6.46 11.68 -2.17
N HIS A 76 -7.63 11.55 -1.54
CA HIS A 76 -8.04 10.34 -0.83
C HIS A 76 -9.51 10.03 -1.06
N VAL A 77 -9.87 8.76 -0.91
CA VAL A 77 -11.26 8.28 -0.94
C VAL A 77 -11.52 7.48 0.31
N ALA A 78 -12.47 7.94 1.13
CA ALA A 78 -12.88 7.21 2.32
C ALA A 78 -13.76 6.02 1.93
N LEU A 79 -13.39 4.83 2.40
CA LEU A 79 -14.15 3.59 2.16
C LEU A 79 -14.67 3.07 3.50
N LYS A 80 -15.99 2.87 3.60
CA LYS A 80 -16.60 2.21 4.76
C LYS A 80 -16.61 0.71 4.52
N LEU A 81 -15.91 -0.03 5.37
CA LEU A 81 -15.80 -1.49 5.29
C LEU A 81 -16.63 -2.13 6.40
N SER A 82 -17.21 -3.30 6.11
CA SER A 82 -17.69 -4.19 7.16
C SER A 82 -16.51 -4.82 7.90
N ASP A 83 -16.76 -5.33 9.10
CA ASP A 83 -15.75 -6.06 9.88
C ASP A 83 -15.11 -7.21 9.07
N GLN A 84 -15.92 -7.95 8.31
CA GLN A 84 -15.45 -9.03 7.45
C GLN A 84 -14.56 -8.51 6.32
N ALA A 85 -14.99 -7.45 5.62
CA ALA A 85 -14.20 -6.86 4.54
C ALA A 85 -12.85 -6.32 5.04
N LEU A 86 -12.83 -5.70 6.23
CA LEU A 86 -11.60 -5.22 6.85
C LEU A 86 -10.67 -6.37 7.24
N SER A 87 -11.21 -7.46 7.80
CA SER A 87 -10.45 -8.68 8.07
C SER A 87 -9.81 -9.25 6.80
N ASP A 88 -10.57 -9.35 5.70
CA ASP A 88 -10.04 -9.92 4.45
C ASP A 88 -8.98 -9.04 3.79
N VAL A 89 -9.14 -7.71 3.89
CA VAL A 89 -8.12 -6.73 3.51
C VAL A 89 -6.83 -6.93 4.31
N LEU A 90 -6.92 -7.00 5.65
CA LEU A 90 -5.74 -7.16 6.50
C LEU A 90 -5.02 -8.49 6.23
N LYS A 91 -5.76 -9.59 6.07
CA LYS A 91 -5.16 -10.88 5.69
C LYS A 91 -4.42 -10.82 4.35
N PHE A 92 -4.90 -10.02 3.40
CA PHE A 92 -4.19 -9.83 2.14
C PHE A 92 -2.90 -9.02 2.32
N VAL A 93 -2.96 -7.95 3.10
CA VAL A 93 -1.79 -7.11 3.43
C VAL A 93 -0.73 -7.93 4.16
N GLU A 94 -1.10 -8.74 5.16
CA GLU A 94 -0.18 -9.63 5.86
C GLU A 94 0.48 -10.64 4.91
N ARG A 95 -0.28 -11.25 4.01
CA ARG A 95 0.27 -12.14 2.98
C ARG A 95 1.20 -11.43 1.98
N SER A 96 1.18 -10.11 1.94
CA SER A 96 2.07 -9.32 1.09
C SER A 96 3.46 -9.12 1.70
N ALA A 97 3.66 -9.41 3.00
CA ALA A 97 4.98 -9.45 3.63
C ALA A 97 5.53 -10.89 3.70
N VAL A 98 6.84 -11.04 3.55
CA VAL A 98 7.53 -12.33 3.69
C VAL A 98 7.70 -12.69 5.15
N SER A 99 8.14 -11.75 5.98
CA SER A 99 8.37 -11.89 7.41
C SER A 99 8.13 -10.55 8.14
N PRO A 100 8.10 -10.51 9.49
CA PRO A 100 8.01 -9.27 10.26
C PRO A 100 9.37 -8.56 10.40
N ASP A 101 10.42 -9.07 9.75
CA ASP A 101 11.76 -8.51 9.91
C ASP A 101 11.89 -7.21 9.11
N GLN A 102 12.15 -6.12 9.83
CA GLN A 102 12.28 -4.80 9.24
C GLN A 102 13.59 -4.69 8.42
N LEU A 103 13.47 -4.07 7.24
CA LEU A 103 14.57 -3.57 6.42
C LEU A 103 15.00 -2.16 6.91
N VAL A 104 16.29 -1.84 6.75
CA VAL A 104 16.93 -0.69 7.42
C VAL A 104 16.67 0.70 6.81
N PRO A 105 16.15 0.90 5.57
CA PRO A 105 15.70 2.25 5.23
C PRO A 105 14.33 2.54 5.86
N VAL A 106 14.09 3.83 6.16
CA VAL A 106 12.78 4.40 6.52
C VAL A 106 12.47 5.42 5.42
N LEU A 107 11.23 5.50 4.94
CA LEU A 107 10.88 6.43 3.87
C LEU A 107 10.55 7.82 4.41
N TYR A 108 9.59 7.88 5.33
CA TYR A 108 9.12 9.11 5.97
C TYR A 108 8.47 8.80 7.32
N GLY A 109 8.34 9.83 8.17
CA GLY A 109 7.63 9.73 9.45
C GLY A 109 8.10 8.55 10.32
N VAL A 110 7.14 7.93 11.01
CA VAL A 110 7.36 6.62 11.65
C VAL A 110 6.97 5.55 10.62
N SER A 111 7.96 4.92 10.00
CA SER A 111 7.72 3.86 9.02
C SER A 111 8.79 2.78 9.02
N ALA A 112 8.47 1.66 8.38
CA ALA A 112 9.38 0.54 8.17
C ALA A 112 9.13 -0.11 6.80
N PHE A 113 10.17 -0.69 6.23
CA PHE A 113 10.05 -1.59 5.09
C PHE A 113 10.21 -3.05 5.53
N TYR A 114 9.59 -3.96 4.79
CA TYR A 114 9.70 -5.40 4.95
C TYR A 114 9.86 -6.03 3.57
N ASP A 115 10.46 -7.21 3.50
CA ASP A 115 10.50 -7.97 2.25
C ASP A 115 9.07 -8.27 1.78
N GLY A 116 8.76 -7.84 0.55
CA GLY A 116 7.46 -8.03 -0.06
C GLY A 116 7.37 -9.36 -0.79
N ARG A 117 6.24 -10.07 -0.64
CA ARG A 117 5.96 -11.30 -1.39
C ARG A 117 5.51 -10.96 -2.81
N GLY A 118 6.20 -11.50 -3.80
CA GLY A 118 5.88 -11.34 -5.21
C GLY A 118 7.02 -10.71 -5.99
N LYS A 119 6.73 -10.32 -7.23
CA LYS A 119 7.65 -9.55 -8.08
C LYS A 119 6.91 -8.36 -8.66
N TYR A 120 7.57 -7.22 -8.70
CA TYR A 120 7.05 -6.03 -9.35
C TYR A 120 7.31 -6.10 -10.86
N HIS A 121 6.32 -5.76 -11.68
CA HIS A 121 6.43 -5.67 -13.15
C HIS A 121 5.21 -4.95 -13.76
N LEU A 122 5.15 -4.80 -15.09
CA LEU A 122 4.11 -4.05 -15.81
C LEU A 122 2.65 -4.43 -15.48
N PHE A 123 2.41 -5.69 -15.10
CA PHE A 123 1.07 -6.19 -14.73
C PHE A 123 0.90 -6.39 -13.23
N GLN A 124 1.96 -6.16 -12.45
CA GLN A 124 1.96 -6.20 -10.99
C GLN A 124 2.69 -4.98 -10.44
N THR A 125 1.97 -3.87 -10.36
CA THR A 125 2.42 -2.56 -9.89
C THR A 125 1.85 -2.24 -8.50
N CYS A 126 2.24 -1.11 -7.92
CA CYS A 126 1.65 -0.64 -6.65
C CYS A 126 0.14 -0.43 -6.77
N ASN A 127 -0.34 0.11 -7.90
CA ASN A 127 -1.76 0.37 -8.12
C ASN A 127 -2.56 -0.93 -8.34
N SER A 128 -1.99 -1.92 -9.04
CA SER A 128 -2.64 -3.23 -9.16
C SER A 128 -2.67 -3.97 -7.82
N TRP A 129 -1.67 -3.78 -6.96
CA TRP A 129 -1.67 -4.31 -5.59
C TRP A 129 -2.80 -3.68 -4.77
N VAL A 130 -2.97 -2.36 -4.76
CA VAL A 130 -4.10 -1.71 -4.08
C VAL A 130 -5.44 -2.24 -4.61
N SER A 131 -5.56 -2.40 -5.92
CA SER A 131 -6.74 -3.00 -6.55
C SER A 131 -7.02 -4.44 -6.07
N GLN A 132 -5.98 -5.25 -5.85
CA GLN A 132 -6.12 -6.60 -5.28
C GLN A 132 -6.51 -6.58 -3.80
N VAL A 133 -5.94 -5.66 -3.01
CA VAL A 133 -6.32 -5.45 -1.60
C VAL A 133 -7.81 -5.13 -1.49
N LEU A 134 -8.30 -4.19 -2.30
CA LEU A 134 -9.71 -3.80 -2.33
C LEU A 134 -10.62 -4.98 -2.71
N ARG A 135 -10.24 -5.75 -3.73
CA ARG A 135 -10.97 -6.94 -4.16
C ARG A 135 -10.98 -8.05 -3.12
N ALA A 136 -9.92 -8.18 -2.32
CA ALA A 136 -9.89 -9.12 -1.20
C ALA A 136 -10.97 -8.77 -0.15
N GLY A 137 -11.21 -7.48 0.08
CA GLY A 137 -12.33 -6.98 0.90
C GLY A 137 -13.70 -6.98 0.20
N GLY A 138 -13.83 -7.57 -0.99
CA GLY A 138 -15.08 -7.61 -1.75
C GLY A 138 -15.46 -6.30 -2.46
N LEU A 139 -14.55 -5.33 -2.53
CA LEU A 139 -14.79 -4.07 -3.23
C LEU A 139 -14.47 -4.22 -4.72
N ALA A 140 -15.30 -3.60 -5.55
CA ALA A 140 -15.09 -3.57 -6.99
C ALA A 140 -14.05 -2.48 -7.33
N SER A 141 -12.99 -2.90 -8.02
CA SER A 141 -12.01 -2.03 -8.67
C SER A 141 -11.85 -2.44 -10.13
N ALA A 142 -11.65 -1.47 -11.02
CA ALA A 142 -11.46 -1.71 -12.45
C ALA A 142 -9.98 -2.03 -12.76
N PRO A 143 -9.60 -3.26 -13.14
CA PRO A 143 -8.19 -3.66 -13.25
C PRO A 143 -7.38 -2.87 -14.29
N GLY A 144 -8.00 -2.42 -15.38
CA GLY A 144 -7.34 -1.67 -16.46
C GLY A 144 -6.93 -0.25 -16.06
N PRO A 145 -7.88 0.62 -15.67
CA PRO A 145 -7.57 1.96 -15.16
C PRO A 145 -6.66 1.95 -13.92
N SER A 146 -6.71 0.87 -13.12
CA SER A 146 -5.94 0.73 -11.88
C SER A 146 -4.45 0.45 -12.07
N VAL A 147 -3.89 0.49 -13.28
CA VAL A 147 -2.43 0.34 -13.46
C VAL A 147 -1.70 1.64 -13.10
N ILE A 148 -2.38 2.78 -13.25
CA ILE A 148 -1.87 4.12 -12.90
C ILE A 148 -2.69 4.73 -11.75
N SER A 149 -2.06 5.57 -10.93
CA SER A 149 -2.64 6.15 -9.72
C SER A 149 -3.91 6.95 -10.00
N GLY A 150 -3.88 7.86 -10.97
CA GLY A 150 -5.05 8.68 -11.34
C GLY A 150 -6.23 7.86 -11.86
N GLY A 151 -5.98 6.75 -12.55
CA GLY A 151 -7.03 5.87 -13.05
C GLY A 151 -7.69 5.02 -11.96
N LEU A 152 -6.90 4.55 -10.99
CA LEU A 152 -7.41 3.90 -9.78
C LEU A 152 -8.26 4.88 -8.97
N LEU A 153 -7.74 6.07 -8.67
CA LEU A 153 -8.44 7.08 -7.89
C LEU A 153 -9.77 7.47 -8.54
N TRP A 154 -9.78 7.72 -9.86
CA TRP A 154 -11.00 8.01 -10.60
C TRP A 154 -12.05 6.90 -10.48
N ASP A 155 -11.64 5.62 -10.60
CA ASP A 155 -12.57 4.48 -10.48
C ASP A 155 -13.17 4.40 -9.07
N LEU A 156 -12.34 4.60 -8.03
CA LEU A 156 -12.79 4.61 -6.64
C LEU A 156 -13.71 5.79 -6.34
N GLN A 157 -13.37 7.00 -6.77
CA GLN A 157 -14.23 8.18 -6.61
C GLN A 157 -15.57 7.99 -7.31
N ARG A 158 -15.57 7.43 -8.52
CA ARG A 158 -16.80 7.17 -9.27
C ARG A 158 -17.72 6.17 -8.58
N ARG A 159 -17.16 5.14 -7.94
CA ARG A 159 -17.91 4.07 -7.26
C ARG A 159 -18.32 4.42 -5.83
N TYR A 160 -17.44 5.10 -5.11
CA TYR A 160 -17.49 5.23 -3.65
C TYR A 160 -17.40 6.68 -3.16
N GLY A 161 -16.99 7.63 -4.00
CA GLY A 161 -16.85 9.05 -3.64
C GLY A 161 -18.16 9.82 -3.46
N ARG A 162 -19.31 9.13 -3.46
CA ARG A 162 -20.61 9.71 -3.09
C ARG A 162 -20.98 9.26 -1.68
N THR A 163 -20.52 10.01 -0.69
CA THR A 163 -21.05 9.98 0.68
C THR A 163 -21.27 11.39 1.18
#